data_AF-A0A9Q9ASW3-F1
#
_entry.id   AF-A0A9Q9ASW3-F1
#
_cell.length_a   1.000
_cell.length_b   1.000
_cell.length_c   1.000
_cell.angle_alpha   90.00
_cell.angle_beta   90.00
_cell.angle_gamma   90.00
#
_symmetry.space_group_name_H-M   'P 1'
#
loop_
_entity.id
_entity.type
_entity.pdbx_description
1 polymer ?
#
loop_
_entity_poly.entity_id
_entity_poly.type
_entity_poly.pdbx_seq_one_letter_code
_entity_poly.pdbx_strand_id
1 'polypeptide(L)'
;MGHSMGASQAVAVATYHPRIFEALVLIDPAMTMTAGETIPAMIKYALSKPETFKSYEAAEKNVHKHPFFKRWHPAAKQKYIETAFHIEPTTLYPERDGTLKPKTSVFAETRGITRPNLQHAHVAKPPTTLQGYSIPDVDTSSPYTGPGYNPFSRQAYAWLGQLRPATQFILGKGSKVNPVSELEGRTNFTGSRVGGLGGVKAGNVKSVTVSGGHFLPMTNPEQTAEEAASWMAERIEKWRSAEKQFSGSFDQRDRAEKQALEPEVAKTFKNWDGKL
;
A
#
# COMPACT_ATOMS: atom_id res chain seq x y z
N MET A 1 -2.17 5.18 -6.33
CA MET A 1 -0.84 5.39 -5.72
C MET A 1 -0.94 5.06 -4.24
N GLY A 2 0.07 4.42 -3.65
CA GLY A 2 0.10 4.14 -2.22
C GLY A 2 1.53 4.20 -1.69
N HIS A 3 1.71 4.80 -0.51
CA HIS A 3 2.98 4.84 0.23
C HIS A 3 2.91 3.92 1.44
N SER A 4 3.98 3.18 1.73
CA SER A 4 4.08 2.34 2.93
C SER A 4 2.85 1.42 3.10
N MET A 5 2.13 1.50 4.22
CA MET A 5 0.86 0.79 4.45
C MET A 5 -0.18 1.02 3.34
N GLY A 6 -0.27 2.23 2.80
CA GLY A 6 -1.21 2.58 1.73
C GLY A 6 -0.93 1.81 0.43
N ALA A 7 0.31 1.36 0.22
CA ALA A 7 0.63 0.50 -0.91
C ALA A 7 0.02 -0.89 -0.75
N SER A 8 0.07 -1.48 0.45
CA SER A 8 -0.57 -2.79 0.73
C SER A 8 -2.08 -2.73 0.57
N GLN A 9 -2.69 -1.61 0.96
CA GLN A 9 -4.12 -1.35 0.74
C GLN A 9 -4.46 -1.27 -0.75
N ALA A 10 -3.65 -0.55 -1.54
CA ALA A 10 -3.84 -0.45 -2.99
C ALA A 10 -3.71 -1.81 -3.68
N VAL A 11 -2.74 -2.64 -3.27
CA VAL A 11 -2.58 -4.02 -3.76
C VAL A 11 -3.80 -4.86 -3.40
N ALA A 12 -4.29 -4.81 -2.16
CA ALA A 12 -5.49 -5.55 -1.74
C ALA A 12 -6.69 -5.21 -2.63
N VAL A 13 -6.97 -3.92 -2.84
CA VAL A 13 -8.08 -3.47 -3.69
C VAL A 13 -7.89 -3.95 -5.14
N ALA A 14 -6.67 -3.85 -5.68
CA ALA A 14 -6.37 -4.32 -7.04
C ALA A 14 -6.55 -5.85 -7.20
N THR A 15 -6.28 -6.63 -6.15
CA THR A 15 -6.45 -8.09 -6.16
C THR A 15 -7.92 -8.47 -6.15
N TYR A 16 -8.74 -7.87 -5.28
CA TYR A 16 -10.16 -8.21 -5.20
C TYR A 16 -11.00 -7.58 -6.32
N HIS A 17 -10.53 -6.48 -6.90
CA HIS A 17 -11.22 -5.76 -7.95
C HIS A 17 -10.26 -5.43 -9.12
N PRO A 18 -9.90 -6.43 -9.95
CA PRO A 18 -8.83 -6.32 -10.93
C PRO A 18 -9.12 -5.38 -12.12
N ARG A 19 -10.29 -4.74 -12.14
CA ARG A 19 -10.72 -3.78 -13.17
C ARG A 19 -10.83 -2.33 -12.66
N ILE A 20 -10.56 -2.08 -11.37
CA ILE A 20 -10.65 -0.72 -10.81
C ILE A 20 -9.42 0.11 -11.19
N PHE A 21 -8.24 -0.49 -11.19
CA PHE A 21 -7.00 0.20 -11.47
C PHE A 21 -6.38 -0.30 -12.76
N GLU A 22 -5.99 0.64 -13.62
CA GLU A 22 -5.13 0.37 -14.76
C GLU A 22 -3.65 0.27 -14.35
N ALA A 23 -3.24 1.16 -13.44
CA ALA A 23 -1.85 1.24 -12.99
C ALA A 23 -1.75 1.58 -11.50
N LEU A 24 -0.67 1.11 -10.88
CA LEU A 24 -0.27 1.38 -9.52
C LEU A 24 1.11 2.04 -9.47
N VAL A 25 1.26 2.98 -8.55
CA VAL A 25 2.55 3.53 -8.09
C VAL A 25 2.65 3.21 -6.61
N LEU A 26 3.60 2.36 -6.25
CA LEU A 26 3.84 1.86 -4.91
C LEU A 26 5.14 2.46 -4.39
N ILE A 27 5.02 3.40 -3.45
CA ILE A 27 6.14 4.18 -2.93
C ILE A 27 6.61 3.53 -1.63
N ASP A 28 7.84 3.04 -1.67
CA ASP A 28 8.53 2.32 -0.59
C ASP A 28 7.62 1.33 0.17
N PRO A 29 6.94 0.40 -0.54
CA PRO A 29 5.96 -0.48 0.08
C PRO A 29 6.64 -1.52 0.98
N ALA A 30 6.11 -1.72 2.18
CA ALA A 30 6.57 -2.76 3.11
C ALA A 30 5.96 -4.13 2.74
N MET A 31 6.32 -4.66 1.56
CA MET A 31 5.81 -5.93 1.03
C MET A 31 6.97 -6.90 0.84
N THR A 32 7.42 -7.51 1.93
CA THR A 32 8.54 -8.45 1.97
C THR A 32 8.18 -9.65 2.83
N MET A 33 8.87 -10.77 2.60
CA MET A 33 8.71 -12.02 3.34
C MET A 33 9.30 -11.94 4.75
N THR A 34 10.35 -11.14 4.92
CA THR A 34 10.94 -10.82 6.23
C THR A 34 10.72 -9.34 6.60
N ALA A 35 10.68 -9.07 7.90
CA ALA A 35 10.47 -7.73 8.42
C ALA A 35 11.74 -6.88 8.28
N GLY A 36 11.59 -5.61 7.89
CA GLY A 36 12.70 -4.66 7.89
C GLY A 36 13.19 -4.33 9.30
N GLU A 37 14.46 -3.95 9.41
CA GLU A 37 15.14 -3.66 10.68
C GLU A 37 14.50 -2.49 11.45
N THR A 38 13.83 -1.57 10.75
CA THR A 38 13.31 -0.33 11.35
C THR A 38 11.94 -0.49 12.01
N ILE A 39 11.25 -1.61 11.85
CA ILE A 39 9.88 -1.79 12.36
C ILE A 39 9.78 -1.53 13.88
N PRO A 40 10.66 -2.08 14.74
CA PRO A 40 10.60 -1.79 16.18
C PRO A 40 10.82 -0.30 16.50
N ALA A 41 11.73 0.36 15.77
CA ALA A 41 11.99 1.78 15.96
C ALA A 41 10.80 2.66 15.52
N MET A 42 10.10 2.27 14.45
CA MET A 42 8.89 2.96 13.98
C MET A 42 7.76 2.87 15.01
N ILE A 43 7.54 1.69 15.61
CA ILE A 43 6.52 1.50 16.66
C ILE A 43 6.84 2.37 17.88
N LYS A 44 8.09 2.33 18.37
CA LYS A 44 8.53 3.16 19.50
C LYS A 44 8.38 4.65 19.19
N TYR A 45 8.73 5.08 17.98
CA TYR A 45 8.59 6.46 17.57
C TYR A 45 7.14 6.90 17.55
N ALA A 46 6.24 6.12 16.93
CA ALA A 46 4.80 6.42 16.90
C ALA A 46 4.25 6.63 18.32
N LEU A 47 4.54 5.72 19.25
CA LEU A 47 4.10 5.82 20.65
C LEU A 47 4.76 6.95 21.45
N SER A 48 5.90 7.49 21.02
CA SER A 48 6.60 8.55 21.73
C SER A 48 6.09 9.97 21.41
N LYS A 49 5.20 10.10 20.41
CA LYS A 49 4.73 11.41 19.96
C LYS A 49 3.81 12.05 21.01
N PRO A 50 3.85 13.38 21.16
CA PRO A 50 2.87 14.09 21.98
C PRO A 50 1.47 13.94 21.40
N GLU A 51 0.51 13.57 22.24
CA GLU A 51 -0.92 13.45 21.86
C GLU A 51 -1.71 14.75 22.08
N THR A 52 -1.12 15.72 22.78
CA THR A 52 -1.77 16.99 23.09
C THR A 52 -0.79 18.17 23.03
N PHE A 53 -1.30 19.33 22.62
CA PHE A 53 -0.59 20.59 22.57
C PHE A 53 -1.47 21.71 23.11
N LYS A 54 -0.85 22.67 23.82
CA LYS A 54 -1.55 23.83 24.41
C LYS A 54 -2.09 24.80 23.36
N SER A 55 -1.52 24.82 22.16
CA SER A 55 -1.94 25.67 21.05
C SER A 55 -1.36 25.17 19.72
N TYR A 56 -1.81 25.76 18.62
CA TYR A 56 -1.26 25.50 17.28
C TYR A 56 0.21 25.87 17.19
N GLU A 57 0.60 27.01 17.73
CA GLU A 57 1.99 27.50 17.74
C GLU A 57 2.91 26.54 18.53
N ALA A 58 2.40 25.92 19.59
CA ALA A 58 3.14 24.91 20.35
C ALA A 58 3.36 23.63 19.53
N ALA A 59 2.35 23.19 18.77
CA ALA A 59 2.44 22.04 17.88
C ALA A 59 3.40 22.30 16.70
N GLU A 60 3.26 23.46 16.06
CA GLU A 60 4.16 23.93 15.01
C GLU A 60 5.62 23.95 15.50
N LYS A 61 5.86 24.59 16.66
CA LYS A 61 7.20 24.64 17.27
C LYS A 61 7.76 23.25 17.57
N ASN A 62 6.92 22.30 17.97
CA ASN A 62 7.33 20.90 18.14
C ASN A 62 7.79 20.30 16.81
N VAL A 63 6.97 20.40 15.76
CA VAL A 63 7.29 19.87 14.42
C VAL A 63 8.59 20.48 13.88
N HIS A 64 8.78 21.80 13.99
CA HIS A 64 10.00 22.46 13.52
C HIS A 64 11.26 22.03 14.27
N LYS A 65 11.17 21.82 15.59
CA LYS A 65 12.31 21.40 16.42
C LYS A 65 12.65 19.92 16.28
N HIS A 66 11.67 19.09 15.94
CA HIS A 66 11.84 17.64 16.03
C HIS A 66 12.71 17.08 14.88
N PRO A 67 13.78 16.30 15.17
CA PRO A 67 14.74 15.83 14.16
C PRO A 67 14.13 15.04 13.00
N PHE A 68 13.05 14.30 13.24
CA PHE A 68 12.31 13.54 12.22
C PHE A 68 11.89 14.40 11.01
N PHE A 69 11.41 15.62 11.25
CA PHE A 69 10.95 16.53 10.19
C PHE A 69 12.09 17.36 9.58
N LYS A 70 13.33 17.20 10.06
CA LYS A 70 14.48 18.01 9.60
C LYS A 70 14.69 17.91 8.08
N ARG A 71 14.49 16.71 7.52
CA ARG A 71 14.70 16.42 6.09
C ARG A 71 13.43 16.55 5.24
N TRP A 72 12.30 16.91 5.82
CA TRP A 72 11.07 17.09 5.06
C TRP A 72 11.16 18.38 4.24
N HIS A 73 10.64 18.31 3.02
CA HIS A 73 10.46 19.46 2.16
C HIS A 73 9.62 20.52 2.89
N PRO A 74 9.98 21.82 2.84
CA PRO A 74 9.28 22.87 3.58
C PRO A 74 7.76 22.87 3.35
N ALA A 75 7.32 22.73 2.09
CA ALA A 75 5.89 22.69 1.77
C ALA A 75 5.18 21.45 2.34
N ALA A 76 5.83 20.29 2.37
CA ALA A 76 5.26 19.07 2.94
C ALA A 76 5.12 19.19 4.47
N LYS A 77 6.13 19.77 5.12
CA LYS A 77 6.12 20.08 6.56
C LYS A 77 5.01 21.08 6.90
N GLN A 78 4.89 22.15 6.14
CA GLN A 78 3.83 23.14 6.31
C GLN A 78 2.45 22.49 6.16
N LYS A 79 2.26 21.69 5.11
CA LYS A 79 1.00 20.97 4.90
C LYS A 79 0.67 20.01 6.04
N TYR A 80 1.67 19.36 6.61
CA TYR A 80 1.49 18.53 7.80
C TYR A 80 0.99 19.36 8.99
N ILE A 81 1.60 20.51 9.27
CA ILE A 81 1.21 21.40 10.37
C ILE A 81 -0.24 21.90 10.18
N GLU A 82 -0.63 22.25 8.95
CA GLU A 82 -2.01 22.66 8.61
C GLU A 82 -3.06 21.56 8.77
N THR A 83 -2.68 20.30 8.54
CA THR A 83 -3.66 19.22 8.34
C THR A 83 -3.66 18.18 9.43
N ALA A 84 -2.58 18.03 10.20
CA ALA A 84 -2.40 16.93 11.14
C ALA A 84 -3.14 17.10 12.46
N PHE A 85 -3.69 18.28 12.77
CA PHE A 85 -4.23 18.59 14.09
C PHE A 85 -5.70 19.03 14.09
N HIS A 86 -6.40 18.88 15.22
CA HIS A 86 -7.76 19.37 15.46
C HIS A 86 -8.00 19.65 16.96
N ILE A 87 -9.07 20.39 17.30
CA ILE A 87 -9.43 20.74 18.69
C ILE A 87 -10.56 19.85 19.24
N GLU A 88 -11.39 19.29 18.35
CA GLU A 88 -12.58 18.54 18.74
C GLU A 88 -12.30 17.39 19.73
N PRO A 89 -13.19 17.17 20.71
CA PRO A 89 -13.11 16.02 21.59
C PRO A 89 -13.13 14.69 20.82
N THR A 90 -12.48 13.69 21.40
CA THR A 90 -12.57 12.30 20.92
C THR A 90 -12.91 11.39 22.09
N THR A 91 -13.31 10.14 21.83
CA THR A 91 -13.51 9.16 22.91
C THR A 91 -12.24 8.94 23.74
N LEU A 92 -11.06 9.06 23.13
CA LEU A 92 -9.77 8.94 23.84
C LEU A 92 -9.41 10.19 24.65
N TYR A 93 -9.87 11.36 24.19
CA TYR A 93 -9.60 12.66 24.79
C TYR A 93 -10.91 13.47 24.86
N PRO A 94 -11.79 13.18 25.84
CA PRO A 94 -13.14 13.73 25.90
C PRO A 94 -13.20 15.21 26.32
N GLU A 95 -12.08 15.76 26.80
CA GLU A 95 -11.99 17.14 27.27
C GLU A 95 -12.13 18.15 26.10
N ARG A 96 -12.99 19.16 26.31
CA ARG A 96 -13.33 20.23 25.37
C ARG A 96 -12.40 21.45 25.46
N ASP A 97 -11.35 21.39 26.27
CA ASP A 97 -10.58 22.52 26.80
C ASP A 97 -9.66 23.24 25.79
N GLY A 98 -10.02 23.32 24.50
CA GLY A 98 -9.20 24.00 23.50
C GLY A 98 -7.86 23.31 23.20
N THR A 99 -7.58 22.17 23.85
CA THR A 99 -6.37 21.38 23.64
C THR A 99 -6.33 20.84 22.20
N LEU A 100 -5.26 21.19 21.50
CA LEU A 100 -5.00 20.74 20.14
C LEU A 100 -4.43 19.31 20.15
N LYS A 101 -4.95 18.45 19.28
CA LYS A 101 -4.69 17.00 19.24
C LYS A 101 -4.34 16.56 17.81
N PRO A 102 -3.49 15.55 17.61
CA PRO A 102 -3.31 14.92 16.30
C PRO A 102 -4.61 14.27 15.81
N LYS A 103 -4.96 14.42 14.53
CA LYS A 103 -6.10 13.74 13.88
C LYS A 103 -5.94 12.21 13.85
N THR A 104 -4.69 11.74 13.94
CA THR A 104 -4.35 10.34 14.05
C THR A 104 -3.62 10.16 15.37
N SER A 105 -4.26 9.46 16.31
CA SER A 105 -3.64 9.14 17.60
C SER A 105 -2.43 8.23 17.43
N VAL A 106 -1.51 8.26 18.39
CA VAL A 106 -0.37 7.33 18.42
C VAL A 106 -0.80 5.86 18.35
N PHE A 107 -1.98 5.54 18.91
CA PHE A 107 -2.52 4.18 18.89
C PHE A 107 -3.01 3.77 17.50
N ALA A 108 -3.68 4.67 16.78
CA ALA A 108 -4.12 4.43 15.40
C ALA A 108 -2.91 4.30 14.47
N GLU A 109 -1.92 5.18 14.60
CA GLU A 109 -0.67 5.10 13.83
C GLU A 109 0.07 3.78 14.11
N THR A 110 0.20 3.38 15.38
CA THR A 110 0.84 2.12 15.77
C THR A 110 0.10 0.91 15.20
N ARG A 111 -1.23 0.92 15.21
CA ARG A 111 -2.07 -0.15 14.61
C ARG A 111 -1.91 -0.25 13.09
N GLY A 112 -1.50 0.84 12.43
CA GLY A 112 -1.13 0.81 11.02
C GLY A 112 0.18 0.06 10.74
N ILE A 113 1.06 -0.07 11.75
CA ILE A 113 2.36 -0.74 11.65
C ILE A 113 2.30 -2.18 12.16
N THR A 114 1.58 -2.42 13.27
CA THR A 114 1.55 -3.72 13.94
C THR A 114 0.23 -3.98 14.68
N ARG A 115 -0.12 -5.26 14.85
CA ARG A 115 -1.19 -5.73 15.72
C ARG A 115 -0.61 -6.48 16.92
N PRO A 116 -1.19 -6.34 18.12
CA PRO A 116 -0.69 -7.03 19.31
C PRO A 116 -0.91 -8.54 19.20
N ASN A 117 0.10 -9.32 19.58
CA ASN A 117 -0.01 -10.76 19.81
C ASN A 117 0.94 -11.15 20.97
N LEU A 118 0.71 -10.54 22.14
CA LEU A 118 1.58 -10.65 23.33
C LEU A 118 1.70 -12.09 23.86
N GLN A 119 0.71 -12.93 23.59
CA GLN A 119 0.65 -14.31 24.07
C GLN A 119 1.20 -15.30 23.02
N HIS A 120 1.67 -14.79 21.87
CA HIS A 120 2.17 -15.60 20.75
C HIS A 120 1.15 -16.66 20.28
N ALA A 121 -0.15 -16.31 20.31
CA ALA A 121 -1.22 -17.17 19.83
C ALA A 121 -1.05 -17.43 18.33
N HIS A 122 -1.42 -18.63 17.88
CA HIS A 122 -1.18 -19.20 16.54
C HIS A 122 0.29 -19.48 16.18
N VAL A 123 1.25 -18.97 16.95
CA VAL A 123 2.67 -19.10 16.63
C VAL A 123 3.33 -20.11 17.57
N ALA A 124 3.43 -19.76 18.84
CA ALA A 124 4.06 -20.60 19.86
C ALA A 124 3.02 -21.37 20.68
N LYS A 125 1.77 -20.93 20.65
CA LYS A 125 0.67 -21.51 21.42
C LYS A 125 -0.59 -21.64 20.55
N PRO A 126 -1.37 -22.71 20.73
CA PRO A 126 -2.71 -22.77 20.17
C PRO A 126 -3.53 -21.54 20.62
N PRO A 127 -4.30 -20.92 19.73
CA PRO A 127 -5.17 -19.80 20.10
C PRO A 127 -6.33 -20.27 20.98
N THR A 128 -6.80 -19.42 21.89
CA THR A 128 -8.15 -19.58 22.45
C THR A 128 -9.21 -19.31 21.37
N THR A 129 -10.47 -19.70 21.60
CA THR A 129 -11.59 -19.39 20.69
C THR A 129 -11.70 -17.89 20.39
N LEU A 130 -11.56 -17.05 21.41
CA LEU A 130 -11.60 -15.58 21.26
C LEU A 130 -10.41 -15.06 20.44
N GLN A 131 -9.22 -15.63 20.62
CA GLN A 131 -8.03 -15.27 19.82
C GLN A 131 -8.20 -15.68 18.36
N GLY A 132 -8.70 -16.89 18.11
CA GLY A 132 -9.01 -17.32 16.74
C GLY A 132 -9.97 -16.37 16.02
N TYR A 133 -10.92 -15.77 16.75
CA TYR A 133 -11.83 -14.77 16.19
C TYR A 133 -11.20 -13.38 16.03
N SER A 134 -10.38 -12.93 16.99
CA SER A 134 -9.88 -11.55 17.07
C SER A 134 -8.58 -11.29 16.29
N ILE A 135 -7.78 -12.32 16.02
CA ILE A 135 -6.52 -12.23 15.27
C ILE A 135 -6.44 -13.30 14.15
N PRO A 136 -7.45 -13.42 13.26
CA PRO A 136 -7.53 -14.48 12.26
C PRO A 136 -6.47 -14.35 11.14
N ASP A 137 -5.76 -13.23 11.11
CA ASP A 137 -4.83 -12.81 10.07
C ASP A 137 -3.34 -12.98 10.47
N VAL A 138 -3.07 -13.72 11.55
CA VAL A 138 -1.70 -14.09 11.94
C VAL A 138 -1.10 -15.08 10.95
N ASP A 139 0.03 -14.71 10.34
CA ASP A 139 0.85 -15.63 9.56
C ASP A 139 1.75 -16.44 10.50
N THR A 140 1.43 -17.72 10.66
CA THR A 140 2.14 -18.68 11.52
C THR A 140 3.54 -19.03 11.00
N SER A 141 3.83 -18.70 9.73
CA SER A 141 5.13 -18.88 9.09
C SER A 141 5.97 -17.59 9.03
N SER A 142 5.50 -16.52 9.68
CA SER A 142 6.28 -15.29 9.84
C SER A 142 7.48 -15.53 10.76
N PRO A 143 8.70 -15.11 10.39
CA PRO A 143 9.86 -15.19 11.28
C PRO A 143 9.77 -14.22 12.47
N TYR A 144 8.88 -13.23 12.40
CA TYR A 144 8.68 -12.24 13.44
C TYR A 144 7.35 -12.45 14.13
N THR A 145 7.38 -12.92 15.39
CA THR A 145 6.16 -13.26 16.14
C THR A 145 6.34 -12.98 17.62
N GLY A 146 6.03 -11.73 18.00
CA GLY A 146 6.00 -11.23 19.37
C GLY A 146 6.86 -9.97 19.59
N PRO A 147 6.39 -8.96 20.36
CA PRO A 147 5.06 -8.85 20.99
C PRO A 147 3.92 -8.47 20.00
N GLY A 148 4.19 -8.36 18.70
CA GLY A 148 3.19 -8.07 17.67
C GLY A 148 3.45 -8.78 16.35
N TYR A 149 2.54 -8.59 15.40
CA TYR A 149 2.62 -9.08 14.02
C TYR A 149 2.15 -7.99 13.04
N ASN A 150 2.55 -8.07 11.77
CA ASN A 150 1.99 -7.25 10.70
C ASN A 150 1.25 -8.18 9.73
N PRO A 151 -0.09 -8.09 9.63
CA PRO A 151 -0.83 -8.98 8.72
C PRO A 151 -0.64 -8.58 7.25
N PHE A 152 -0.39 -7.31 6.96
CA PHE A 152 -0.54 -6.77 5.62
C PHE A 152 0.68 -6.99 4.72
N SER A 153 1.89 -7.02 5.25
CA SER A 153 3.14 -7.10 4.45
C SER A 153 3.24 -8.37 3.63
N ARG A 154 3.13 -9.53 4.29
CA ARG A 154 3.25 -10.84 3.64
C ARG A 154 2.01 -11.22 2.85
N GLN A 155 0.82 -10.83 3.32
CA GLN A 155 -0.42 -11.00 2.55
C GLN A 155 -0.36 -10.22 1.23
N ALA A 156 0.01 -8.94 1.28
CA ALA A 156 0.18 -8.13 0.08
C ALA A 156 1.26 -8.69 -0.84
N TYR A 157 2.39 -9.16 -0.30
CA TYR A 157 3.43 -9.83 -1.09
C TYR A 157 2.86 -11.03 -1.86
N ALA A 158 2.08 -11.89 -1.20
CA ALA A 158 1.48 -13.07 -1.84
C ALA A 158 0.54 -12.70 -3.00
N TRP A 159 -0.14 -11.56 -2.90
CA TRP A 159 -1.03 -11.05 -3.95
C TRP A 159 -0.29 -10.44 -5.14
N LEU A 160 0.94 -9.93 -4.96
CA LEU A 160 1.70 -9.26 -6.02
C LEU A 160 1.77 -10.09 -7.31
N GLY A 161 1.92 -11.41 -7.20
CA GLY A 161 2.04 -12.31 -8.34
C GLY A 161 0.84 -12.30 -9.29
N GLN A 162 -0.35 -12.00 -8.77
CA GLN A 162 -1.62 -12.06 -9.52
C GLN A 162 -2.13 -10.66 -9.91
N LEU A 163 -1.34 -9.60 -9.67
CA LEU A 163 -1.76 -8.24 -9.98
C LEU A 163 -1.92 -8.02 -11.50
N ARG A 164 -3.11 -7.56 -11.87
CA ARG A 164 -3.41 -7.03 -13.20
C ARG A 164 -2.94 -5.60 -13.47
N PRO A 165 -3.05 -4.62 -12.56
CA PRO A 165 -2.59 -3.28 -12.91
C PRO A 165 -1.09 -3.26 -13.13
N ALA A 166 -0.66 -2.50 -14.14
CA ALA A 166 0.75 -2.23 -14.34
C ALA A 166 1.31 -1.54 -13.09
N THR A 167 2.45 -1.97 -12.58
CA THR A 167 2.93 -1.54 -11.26
C THR A 167 4.33 -0.93 -11.30
N GLN A 168 4.48 0.28 -10.78
CA GLN A 168 5.79 0.88 -10.51
C GLN A 168 6.10 0.85 -9.02
N PHE A 169 7.31 0.41 -8.68
CA PHE A 169 7.91 0.60 -7.35
C PHE A 169 8.82 1.82 -7.36
N ILE A 170 8.64 2.73 -6.41
CA ILE A 170 9.57 3.85 -6.17
C ILE A 170 10.20 3.62 -4.80
N LEU A 171 11.50 3.34 -4.75
CA LEU A 171 12.21 2.90 -3.56
C LEU A 171 13.20 3.95 -3.07
N GLY A 172 13.27 4.17 -1.76
CA GLY A 172 14.24 5.09 -1.19
C GLY A 172 15.60 4.41 -1.03
N LYS A 173 16.66 4.98 -1.60
CA LYS A 173 18.03 4.43 -1.53
C LYS A 173 18.49 4.17 -0.09
N GLY A 174 18.08 5.01 0.85
CA GLY A 174 18.37 4.89 2.28
C GLY A 174 17.25 4.28 3.10
N SER A 175 16.21 3.72 2.48
CA SER A 175 15.15 3.03 3.20
C SER A 175 15.64 1.70 3.74
N LYS A 176 15.21 1.39 4.98
CA LYS A 176 15.48 0.13 5.67
C LYS A 176 14.19 -0.59 6.08
N VAL A 177 13.06 -0.15 5.54
CA VAL A 177 11.74 -0.77 5.79
C VAL A 177 11.64 -2.11 5.08
N ASN A 178 12.39 -2.29 3.99
CA ASN A 178 12.47 -3.52 3.22
C ASN A 178 13.91 -4.06 3.24
N PRO A 179 14.11 -5.37 3.48
CA PRO A 179 15.39 -6.03 3.21
C PRO A 179 15.79 -5.85 1.74
N VAL A 180 16.99 -5.32 1.49
CA VAL A 180 17.47 -5.02 0.13
C VAL A 180 17.53 -6.28 -0.74
N SER A 181 17.90 -7.42 -0.16
CA SER A 181 17.97 -8.72 -0.84
C SER A 181 16.62 -9.21 -1.39
N GLU A 182 15.50 -8.70 -0.89
CA GLU A 182 14.16 -9.12 -1.34
C GLU A 182 13.57 -8.23 -2.43
N LEU A 183 14.14 -7.04 -2.66
CA LEU A 183 13.54 -6.03 -3.55
C LEU A 183 13.45 -6.49 -5.01
N GLU A 184 14.50 -7.12 -5.51
CA GLU A 184 14.55 -7.65 -6.87
C GLU A 184 13.58 -8.82 -7.03
N GLY A 185 13.62 -9.78 -6.10
CA GLY A 185 12.70 -10.92 -6.08
C GLY A 185 11.23 -10.50 -6.06
N ARG A 186 10.88 -9.53 -5.20
CA ARG A 186 9.54 -8.93 -5.15
C ARG A 186 9.12 -8.30 -6.47
N THR A 187 10.02 -7.55 -7.08
CA THR A 187 9.75 -6.86 -8.35
C THR A 187 9.50 -7.88 -9.46
N ASN A 188 10.35 -8.91 -9.57
CA ASN A 188 10.23 -9.98 -10.56
C ASN A 188 8.99 -10.87 -10.33
N PHE A 189 8.59 -11.04 -9.07
CA PHE A 189 7.39 -11.79 -8.72
C PHE A 189 6.10 -11.08 -9.15
N THR A 190 6.08 -9.75 -9.14
CA THR A 190 4.86 -8.96 -9.38
C THR A 190 4.28 -9.20 -10.78
N GLY A 191 2.98 -9.53 -10.86
CA GLY A 191 2.24 -9.79 -12.09
C GLY A 191 2.70 -11.03 -12.89
N SER A 192 3.56 -11.87 -12.31
CA SER A 192 4.18 -13.02 -13.01
C SER A 192 3.37 -14.31 -12.97
N ARG A 193 2.33 -14.40 -12.14
CA ARG A 193 1.51 -15.60 -11.95
C ARG A 193 0.20 -15.52 -12.72
N VAL A 194 -0.56 -16.61 -12.69
CA VAL A 194 -1.91 -16.71 -13.26
C VAL A 194 -2.75 -15.51 -12.84
N GLY A 195 -3.42 -14.89 -13.81
CA GLY A 195 -4.22 -13.68 -13.60
C GLY A 195 -3.43 -12.37 -13.64
N GLY A 196 -2.09 -12.40 -13.56
CA GLY A 196 -1.24 -11.22 -13.66
C GLY A 196 -1.01 -10.72 -15.09
N LEU A 197 -0.48 -9.50 -15.21
CA LEU A 197 -0.23 -8.84 -16.50
C LEU A 197 1.18 -9.11 -17.08
N GLY A 198 1.78 -10.27 -16.78
CA GLY A 198 3.08 -10.70 -17.33
C GLY A 198 4.31 -10.04 -16.69
N GLY A 199 4.12 -9.18 -15.68
CA GLY A 199 5.19 -8.64 -14.85
C GLY A 199 6.25 -7.81 -15.59
N VAL A 200 7.50 -7.92 -15.12
CA VAL A 200 8.66 -7.19 -15.68
C VAL A 200 8.92 -7.57 -17.14
N LYS A 201 8.82 -8.86 -17.48
CA LYS A 201 9.10 -9.36 -18.84
C LYS A 201 8.15 -8.77 -19.90
N ALA A 202 6.90 -8.50 -19.52
CA ALA A 202 5.92 -7.85 -20.37
C ALA A 202 6.00 -6.31 -20.36
N GLY A 203 6.97 -5.73 -19.63
CA GLY A 203 7.08 -4.28 -19.48
C GLY A 203 5.96 -3.66 -18.65
N ASN A 204 5.29 -4.45 -17.81
CA ASN A 204 4.17 -4.02 -16.97
C ASN A 204 4.55 -3.81 -15.50
N VAL A 205 5.80 -4.09 -15.14
CA VAL A 205 6.36 -3.79 -13.83
C VAL A 205 7.71 -3.09 -13.99
N LYS A 206 7.91 -2.01 -13.22
CA LYS A 206 9.18 -1.26 -13.15
C LYS A 206 9.51 -1.00 -11.69
N SER A 207 10.80 -1.00 -11.35
CA SER A 207 11.29 -0.51 -10.05
C SER A 207 12.32 0.58 -10.29
N VAL A 208 12.21 1.68 -9.55
CA VAL A 208 13.17 2.79 -9.57
C VAL A 208 13.62 3.09 -8.15
N THR A 209 14.89 3.46 -8.01
CA THR A 209 15.47 3.86 -6.72
C THR A 209 15.85 5.33 -6.77
N VAL A 210 15.37 6.10 -5.81
CA VAL A 210 15.58 7.55 -5.72
C VAL A 210 16.27 7.92 -4.41
N SER A 211 16.86 9.12 -4.35
CA SER A 211 17.49 9.62 -3.12
C SER A 211 16.46 9.83 -2.01
N GLY A 212 16.79 9.40 -0.79
CA GLY A 212 15.92 9.53 0.38
C GLY A 212 15.74 8.22 1.14
N GLY A 213 14.94 8.28 2.21
CA GLY A 213 14.57 7.11 3.03
C GLY A 213 13.11 6.72 2.82
N HIS A 214 12.49 6.09 3.83
CA HIS A 214 11.10 5.64 3.73
C HIS A 214 10.09 6.75 3.41
N PHE A 215 10.32 7.97 3.87
CA PHE A 215 9.39 9.09 3.73
C PHE A 215 9.61 9.89 2.43
N LEU A 216 9.88 9.21 1.31
CA LEU A 216 10.13 9.82 0.00
C LEU A 216 9.10 10.90 -0.39
N PRO A 217 7.77 10.70 -0.24
CA PRO A 217 6.79 11.72 -0.62
C PRO A 217 6.95 13.04 0.14
N MET A 218 7.63 13.02 1.29
CA MET A 218 7.85 14.19 2.13
C MET A 218 9.28 14.71 2.05
N THR A 219 10.28 13.84 1.87
CA THR A 219 11.69 14.23 1.86
C THR A 219 12.25 14.53 0.47
N ASN A 220 11.66 13.96 -0.58
CA ASN A 220 12.05 14.18 -1.97
C ASN A 220 10.80 14.17 -2.87
N PRO A 221 9.85 15.10 -2.66
CA PRO A 221 8.57 15.11 -3.37
C PRO A 221 8.75 15.30 -4.87
N GLU A 222 9.70 16.12 -5.31
CA GLU A 222 9.94 16.43 -6.72
C GLU A 222 10.31 15.18 -7.53
N GLN A 223 11.38 14.48 -7.13
CA GLN A 223 11.79 13.27 -7.84
C GLN A 223 10.76 12.13 -7.70
N THR A 224 10.09 12.04 -6.54
CA THR A 224 9.02 11.04 -6.34
C THR A 224 7.84 11.30 -7.27
N ALA A 225 7.44 12.56 -7.43
CA ALA A 225 6.35 12.97 -8.30
C ALA A 225 6.72 12.78 -9.78
N GLU A 226 7.95 13.13 -10.18
CA GLU A 226 8.44 12.96 -11.55
C GLU A 226 8.41 11.48 -11.99
N GLU A 227 8.96 10.58 -11.18
CA GLU A 227 8.95 9.14 -11.46
C GLU A 227 7.53 8.57 -11.57
N ALA A 228 6.65 9.01 -10.65
CA ALA A 228 5.25 8.60 -10.65
C ALA A 228 4.49 9.14 -11.87
N ALA A 229 4.71 10.42 -12.22
CA ALA A 229 4.05 11.08 -13.33
C ALA A 229 4.49 10.48 -14.67
N SER A 230 5.79 10.24 -14.85
CA SER A 230 6.34 9.59 -16.04
C SER A 230 5.70 8.21 -16.28
N TRP A 231 5.62 7.39 -15.23
CA TRP A 231 4.94 6.10 -15.30
C TRP A 231 3.46 6.22 -15.63
N MET A 232 2.74 7.09 -14.93
CA MET A 232 1.31 7.27 -15.14
C MET A 232 0.99 7.79 -16.55
N ALA A 233 1.80 8.71 -17.09
CA ALA A 233 1.63 9.22 -18.44
C ALA A 233 1.73 8.10 -19.48
N GLU A 234 2.76 7.24 -19.39
CA GLU A 234 2.91 6.08 -20.26
C GLU A 234 1.69 5.14 -20.18
N ARG A 235 1.17 4.90 -18.97
CA ARG A 235 0.05 3.98 -18.76
C ARG A 235 -1.28 4.55 -19.21
N ILE A 236 -1.51 5.86 -19.05
CA ILE A 236 -2.70 6.54 -19.56
C ILE A 236 -2.78 6.41 -21.09
N GLU A 237 -1.68 6.60 -21.80
CA GLU A 237 -1.66 6.47 -23.26
C GLU A 237 -1.92 5.03 -23.72
N LYS A 238 -1.30 4.04 -23.06
CA LYS A 238 -1.58 2.62 -23.32
C LYS A 238 -3.06 2.28 -23.09
N TRP A 239 -3.62 2.74 -21.99
CA TRP A 239 -5.03 2.54 -21.66
C TRP A 239 -5.96 3.21 -22.68
N ARG A 240 -5.72 4.47 -23.05
CA ARG A 240 -6.52 5.17 -24.07
C ARG A 240 -6.55 4.42 -25.40
N SER A 241 -5.40 3.87 -25.82
CA SER A 241 -5.31 3.06 -27.04
C SER A 241 -6.13 1.77 -26.93
N ALA A 242 -6.01 1.06 -25.81
CA ALA A 242 -6.77 -0.17 -25.56
C ALA A 242 -8.28 0.10 -25.46
N GLU A 243 -8.68 1.17 -24.75
CA GLU A 243 -10.07 1.57 -24.58
C GLU A 243 -10.70 1.97 -25.91
N LYS A 244 -9.99 2.68 -26.78
CA LYS A 244 -10.47 3.02 -28.13
C LYS A 244 -10.75 1.76 -28.97
N GLN A 245 -9.89 0.74 -28.87
CA GLN A 245 -10.08 -0.53 -29.56
C GLN A 245 -11.26 -1.31 -28.97
N PHE A 246 -11.36 -1.35 -27.63
CA PHE A 246 -12.45 -2.03 -26.93
C PHE A 246 -13.80 -1.39 -27.23
N SER A 247 -13.95 -0.08 -26.95
CA SER A 247 -15.17 0.70 -27.24
C SER A 247 -15.55 0.63 -28.71
N GLY A 248 -14.59 0.75 -29.64
CA GLY A 248 -14.86 0.60 -31.07
C GLY A 248 -15.49 -0.75 -31.44
N SER A 249 -15.06 -1.84 -30.78
CA SER A 249 -15.63 -3.17 -31.01
C SER A 249 -16.95 -3.43 -30.29
N PHE A 250 -17.16 -2.77 -29.15
CA PHE A 250 -18.30 -3.03 -28.26
C PHE A 250 -19.44 -2.04 -28.51
N ASP A 251 -19.18 -0.75 -28.65
CA ASP A 251 -20.21 0.30 -28.75
C ASP A 251 -20.98 0.27 -30.07
N GLN A 252 -20.35 -0.22 -31.15
CA GLN A 252 -20.99 -0.41 -32.44
C GLN A 252 -22.05 -1.52 -32.42
N ARG A 253 -22.04 -2.38 -31.40
CA ARG A 253 -23.03 -3.46 -31.25
C ARG A 253 -24.32 -2.95 -30.64
N ASP A 254 -25.43 -3.46 -31.15
CA ASP A 254 -26.73 -3.21 -30.54
C ASP A 254 -26.87 -3.93 -29.18
N ARG A 255 -27.95 -3.65 -28.45
CA ARG A 255 -28.16 -4.22 -27.13
C ARG A 255 -28.35 -5.74 -27.16
N ALA A 256 -28.99 -6.28 -28.20
CA ALA A 256 -29.20 -7.72 -28.34
C ALA A 256 -27.88 -8.43 -28.62
N GLU A 257 -27.05 -7.88 -29.49
CA GLU A 257 -25.70 -8.37 -29.80
C GLU A 257 -24.77 -8.35 -28.57
N LYS A 258 -24.90 -7.34 -27.70
CA LYS A 258 -24.16 -7.27 -26.42
C LYS A 258 -24.63 -8.31 -25.39
N GLN A 259 -25.87 -8.77 -25.48
CA GLN A 259 -26.46 -9.75 -24.56
C GLN A 259 -26.33 -11.19 -25.08
N ALA A 260 -26.21 -11.37 -26.39
CA ALA A 260 -26.04 -12.66 -27.01
C ALA A 260 -24.60 -13.16 -26.88
N LEU A 261 -24.44 -14.48 -26.81
CA LEU A 261 -23.14 -15.12 -27.04
C LEU A 261 -22.79 -14.94 -28.52
N GLU A 262 -21.54 -14.58 -28.82
CA GLU A 262 -21.11 -14.45 -30.21
C GLU A 262 -21.39 -15.75 -30.98
N PRO A 263 -21.98 -15.69 -32.20
CA PRO A 263 -22.40 -16.89 -32.92
C PRO A 263 -21.29 -17.94 -33.11
N GLU A 264 -20.06 -17.50 -33.36
CA GLU A 264 -18.88 -18.36 -33.47
C GLU A 264 -18.54 -19.04 -32.14
N VAL A 265 -18.62 -18.33 -31.02
CA VAL A 265 -18.41 -18.92 -29.68
C VAL A 265 -19.50 -19.95 -29.38
N ALA A 266 -20.77 -19.63 -29.67
CA ALA A 266 -21.89 -20.55 -29.47
C ALA A 266 -21.75 -21.82 -30.34
N LYS A 267 -21.35 -21.66 -31.60
CA LYS A 267 -21.10 -22.76 -32.54
C LYS A 267 -19.91 -23.61 -32.09
N THR A 268 -18.82 -22.98 -31.69
CA THR A 268 -17.61 -23.65 -31.20
C THR A 268 -17.95 -24.50 -29.98
N PHE A 269 -18.63 -23.94 -28.98
CA PHE A 269 -19.00 -24.70 -27.77
C PHE A 269 -19.99 -25.83 -28.04
N LYS A 270 -20.91 -25.67 -29.00
CA LYS A 270 -21.82 -26.76 -29.40
C LYS A 270 -21.10 -27.93 -30.05
N ASN A 271 -20.01 -27.65 -30.77
CA ASN A 271 -19.24 -28.65 -31.50
C ASN A 271 -18.00 -29.14 -30.75
N TRP A 272 -17.71 -28.56 -29.57
CA TRP A 272 -16.56 -28.92 -28.77
C TRP A 272 -16.81 -30.24 -28.03
N ASP A 273 -15.99 -31.26 -28.30
CA ASP A 273 -16.09 -32.59 -27.69
C ASP A 273 -15.41 -32.67 -26.31
N GLY A 274 -15.03 -31.52 -25.75
CA GLY A 274 -14.31 -31.40 -24.48
C GLY A 274 -12.81 -31.63 -24.56
N LYS A 275 -12.24 -31.80 -25.77
CA LYS A 275 -10.79 -31.97 -25.99
C LYS A 275 -10.19 -30.76 -26.71
N LEU A 276 -8.92 -30.49 -26.43
CA LEU A 276 -8.15 -29.42 -27.09
C LEU A 276 -7.95 -29.69 -28.58
#